data_AF-A0A183D254-F1
#
_entry.id   AF-A0A183D254-F1
#
_cell.length_a   1.000
_cell.length_b   1.000
_cell.length_c   1.000
_cell.angle_alpha   90.00
_cell.angle_beta   90.00
_cell.angle_gamma   90.00
#
_symmetry.space_group_name_H-M   'P 1'
#
loop_
_entity.id
_entity.type
_entity.pdbx_description
1 polymer ?
#
loop_
_entity_poly.entity_id
_entity_poly.type
_entity_poly.pdbx_seq_one_letter_code
_entity_poly.pdbx_strand_id
1 'polypeptide(L)'
;MNSPNNHKSEVIWVLSNIAAGSPEQIDLLFENANVIEMLADAFECGDHRMRKETGWTVANALTGASNSRLLWLCGTHILSVIPELLCLPLEPDLVERTLFAIESLVAKLPTYVPVIDSYEIFTAVHHVILGDYSDDDTIKVSNEN
;
A
#
# COMPACT_ATOMS: atom_id res chain seq x y z
N MET A 1 -16.67 22.80 -9.43
CA MET A 1 -17.01 21.64 -10.29
C MET A 1 -16.55 20.39 -9.55
N ASN A 2 -17.46 19.66 -8.90
CA ASN A 2 -17.10 18.42 -8.20
C ASN A 2 -16.99 17.31 -9.25
N SER A 3 -15.75 16.99 -9.65
CA SER A 3 -15.50 15.85 -10.52
C SER A 3 -15.83 14.55 -9.76
N PRO A 4 -16.51 13.57 -10.36
CA PRO A 4 -16.89 12.31 -9.71
C PRO A 4 -15.71 11.53 -9.09
N ASN A 5 -14.48 11.79 -9.52
CA ASN A 5 -13.28 11.20 -8.93
C ASN A 5 -13.02 11.66 -7.48
N ASN A 6 -13.46 12.88 -7.10
CA ASN A 6 -13.17 13.41 -5.78
C ASN A 6 -13.86 12.60 -4.67
N HIS A 7 -15.05 12.03 -4.93
CA HIS A 7 -15.72 11.17 -3.96
C HIS A 7 -15.00 9.84 -3.75
N LYS A 8 -14.36 9.28 -4.78
CA LYS A 8 -13.59 8.03 -4.64
C LYS A 8 -12.37 8.24 -3.77
N SER A 9 -11.60 9.30 -4.01
CA SER A 9 -10.43 9.64 -3.18
C SER A 9 -10.82 9.94 -1.73
N GLU A 10 -11.97 10.59 -1.49
CA GLU A 10 -12.51 10.78 -0.14
C GLU A 10 -12.89 9.45 0.54
N VAL A 11 -13.49 8.51 -0.19
CA VAL A 11 -13.80 7.18 0.36
C VAL A 11 -12.53 6.46 0.77
N ILE A 12 -11.51 6.41 -0.09
CA ILE A 12 -10.23 5.76 0.25
C ILE A 12 -9.54 6.48 1.42
N TRP A 13 -9.61 7.80 1.49
CA TRP A 13 -9.12 8.56 2.65
C TRP A 13 -9.86 8.18 3.95
N VAL A 14 -11.17 7.92 3.90
CA VAL A 14 -11.89 7.38 5.07
C VAL A 14 -11.39 5.98 5.42
N LEU A 15 -11.11 5.12 4.43
CA LEU A 15 -10.55 3.79 4.68
C LEU A 15 -9.17 3.86 5.33
N SER A 16 -8.32 4.82 4.94
CA SER A 16 -6.98 5.00 5.52
C SER A 16 -7.03 5.38 6.99
N ASN A 17 -8.03 6.17 7.39
CA ASN A 17 -8.31 6.50 8.78
C ASN A 17 -8.85 5.31 9.59
N ILE A 18 -9.72 4.48 9.01
CA ILE A 18 -10.18 3.24 9.65
C ILE A 18 -9.00 2.28 9.84
N ALA A 19 -8.13 2.17 8.83
CA ALA A 19 -6.93 1.34 8.90
C ALA A 19 -5.90 1.83 9.92
N ALA A 20 -5.96 3.10 10.35
CA ALA A 20 -5.15 3.66 11.43
C ALA A 20 -5.74 3.43 12.84
N GLY A 21 -6.92 2.80 12.92
CA GLY A 21 -7.66 2.54 14.15
C GLY A 21 -7.14 1.35 14.96
N SER A 22 -8.02 0.79 15.79
CA SER A 22 -7.72 -0.40 16.58
C SER A 22 -7.63 -1.66 15.68
N PRO A 23 -6.94 -2.73 16.12
CA PRO A 23 -6.89 -3.99 15.38
C PRO A 23 -8.27 -4.52 14.98
N GLU A 24 -9.28 -4.35 15.83
CA GLU A 24 -10.67 -4.75 15.53
C GLU A 24 -11.27 -3.93 14.38
N GLN A 25 -11.02 -2.62 14.34
CA GLN A 25 -11.49 -1.76 13.24
C GLN A 25 -10.82 -2.13 11.92
N ILE A 26 -9.53 -2.41 11.96
CA ILE A 26 -8.75 -2.85 10.79
C ILE A 26 -9.25 -4.21 10.32
N ASP A 27 -9.42 -5.16 11.23
CA ASP A 27 -9.88 -6.50 10.88
C ASP A 27 -11.29 -6.49 10.28
N LEU A 28 -12.18 -5.63 10.80
CA LEU A 28 -13.54 -5.40 10.26
C LEU A 28 -13.49 -4.78 8.86
N LEU A 29 -12.58 -3.84 8.60
CA LEU A 29 -12.40 -3.24 7.27
C LEU A 29 -12.14 -4.31 6.20
N PHE A 30 -11.37 -5.34 6.55
CA PHE A 30 -11.01 -6.43 5.63
C PHE A 30 -11.89 -7.67 5.76
N GLU A 31 -13.00 -7.65 6.50
CA GLU A 31 -13.94 -8.78 6.53
C GLU A 31 -14.50 -9.11 5.14
N ASN A 32 -14.71 -8.10 4.31
CA ASN A 32 -15.10 -8.27 2.92
C ASN A 32 -13.86 -8.30 2.02
N ALA A 33 -13.61 -9.44 1.38
CA ALA A 33 -12.45 -9.62 0.49
C ALA A 33 -12.44 -8.65 -0.70
N ASN A 34 -13.61 -8.14 -1.13
CA ASN A 34 -13.71 -7.18 -2.24
C ASN A 34 -12.98 -5.85 -1.95
N VAL A 35 -12.68 -5.55 -0.67
CA VAL A 35 -11.88 -4.37 -0.31
C VAL A 35 -10.46 -4.49 -0.87
N ILE A 36 -9.91 -5.70 -0.97
CA ILE A 36 -8.56 -5.91 -1.52
C ILE A 36 -8.53 -5.58 -3.01
N GLU A 37 -9.50 -6.06 -3.79
CA GLU A 37 -9.64 -5.74 -5.21
C GLU A 37 -9.85 -4.23 -5.41
N MET A 38 -10.73 -3.62 -4.61
CA MET A 38 -10.97 -2.17 -4.66
C MET A 38 -9.71 -1.34 -4.40
N LEU A 39 -8.89 -1.73 -3.42
CA LEU A 39 -7.65 -1.02 -3.12
C LEU A 39 -6.61 -1.25 -4.22
N ALA A 40 -6.46 -2.46 -4.74
CA ALA A 40 -5.55 -2.74 -5.86
C ALA A 40 -5.93 -1.89 -7.10
N ASP A 41 -7.20 -1.89 -7.48
CA ASP A 41 -7.71 -1.07 -8.60
C ASP A 41 -7.50 0.43 -8.35
N ALA A 42 -7.72 0.89 -7.11
CA ALA A 42 -7.50 2.29 -6.75
C ALA A 42 -6.03 2.70 -6.79
N PHE A 43 -5.11 1.76 -6.57
CA PHE A 43 -3.68 1.99 -6.67
C PHE A 43 -3.18 1.97 -8.13
N GLU A 44 -3.70 1.07 -8.95
CA GLU A 44 -3.28 0.92 -10.35
C GLU A 44 -3.90 1.99 -11.25
N CYS A 45 -5.20 2.25 -11.11
CA CYS A 45 -5.96 3.12 -12.01
C CYS A 45 -6.28 4.50 -11.41
N GLY A 46 -5.92 4.73 -10.14
CA GLY A 46 -6.25 5.95 -9.42
C GLY A 46 -5.36 7.14 -9.79
N ASP A 47 -5.87 8.35 -9.55
CA ASP A 47 -5.05 9.55 -9.56
C ASP A 47 -4.06 9.53 -8.38
N HIS A 48 -3.08 10.46 -8.40
CA HIS A 48 -2.06 10.56 -7.36
C HIS A 48 -2.65 10.56 -5.93
N ARG A 49 -3.78 11.23 -5.72
CA ARG A 49 -4.45 11.27 -4.42
C ARG A 49 -4.97 9.88 -4.04
N MET A 50 -5.67 9.19 -4.94
CA MET A 50 -6.16 7.84 -4.68
C MET A 50 -5.01 6.86 -4.39
N ARG A 51 -3.93 6.91 -5.15
CA ARG A 51 -2.75 6.05 -4.95
C ARG A 51 -2.13 6.27 -3.57
N LYS A 52 -1.94 7.55 -3.20
CA LYS A 52 -1.43 7.93 -1.87
C LYS A 52 -2.30 7.40 -0.74
N GLU A 53 -3.62 7.65 -0.79
CA GLU A 53 -4.53 7.23 0.28
C GLU A 53 -4.67 5.70 0.36
N THR A 54 -4.56 5.02 -0.78
CA THR A 54 -4.48 3.56 -0.83
C THR A 54 -3.22 3.08 -0.13
N GLY A 55 -2.07 3.72 -0.40
CA GLY A 55 -0.82 3.43 0.30
C GLY A 55 -0.93 3.59 1.81
N TRP A 56 -1.52 4.69 2.28
CA TRP A 56 -1.77 4.89 3.70
C TRP A 56 -2.66 3.80 4.30
N THR A 57 -3.72 3.40 3.58
CA THR A 57 -4.61 2.32 4.00
C THR A 57 -3.83 1.01 4.19
N VAL A 58 -3.01 0.63 3.20
CA VAL A 58 -2.23 -0.61 3.23
C VAL A 58 -1.15 -0.57 4.31
N ALA A 59 -0.37 0.50 4.39
CA ALA A 59 0.71 0.61 5.37
C ALA A 59 0.19 0.62 6.82
N ASN A 60 -0.92 1.30 7.07
CA ASN A 60 -1.58 1.29 8.38
C ASN A 60 -2.11 -0.11 8.73
N ALA A 61 -2.77 -0.79 7.78
CA ALA A 61 -3.29 -2.13 7.98
C ALA A 61 -2.18 -3.15 8.30
N LEU A 62 -1.09 -3.16 7.54
CA LEU A 62 0.04 -4.08 7.75
C LEU A 62 0.78 -3.81 9.08
N THR A 63 0.66 -2.60 9.60
CA THR A 63 1.21 -2.24 10.91
C THR A 63 0.30 -2.69 12.06
N GLY A 64 -1.00 -2.42 11.96
CA GLY A 64 -1.94 -2.46 13.08
C GLY A 64 -2.87 -3.67 13.16
N ALA A 65 -3.06 -4.43 12.07
CA ALA A 65 -4.00 -5.55 12.05
C ALA A 65 -3.60 -6.68 13.01
N SER A 66 -4.58 -7.54 13.37
CA SER A 66 -4.28 -8.74 14.15
C SER A 66 -3.36 -9.69 13.39
N ASN A 67 -2.63 -10.57 14.08
CA ASN A 67 -1.75 -11.54 13.42
C ASN A 67 -2.54 -12.41 12.42
N SER A 68 -3.73 -12.88 12.78
CA SER A 68 -4.60 -13.64 11.85
C SER A 68 -4.92 -12.85 10.58
N ARG A 69 -5.20 -11.55 10.71
CA ARG A 69 -5.48 -10.69 9.56
C ARG A 69 -4.23 -10.40 8.74
N LEU A 70 -3.07 -10.20 9.37
CA LEU A 70 -1.79 -10.03 8.68
C LEU A 70 -1.45 -11.27 7.84
N LEU A 71 -1.60 -12.48 8.39
CA LEU A 71 -1.41 -13.72 7.62
C LEU A 71 -2.35 -13.76 6.40
N TRP A 72 -3.61 -13.40 6.59
CA TRP A 72 -4.58 -13.36 5.51
C TRP A 72 -4.21 -12.33 4.44
N LEU A 73 -3.81 -11.12 4.84
CA LEU A 73 -3.36 -10.05 3.93
C LEU A 73 -2.15 -10.50 3.10
N CYS A 74 -1.16 -11.16 3.71
CA CYS A 74 -0.02 -11.76 2.99
C CYS A 74 -0.43 -12.82 1.97
N GLY A 75 -1.56 -13.51 2.20
CA GLY A 75 -2.15 -14.46 1.25
C GLY A 75 -2.92 -13.80 0.11
N THR A 76 -3.11 -12.48 0.13
CA THR A 76 -3.74 -11.71 -0.93
C THR A 76 -2.71 -10.97 -1.77
N HIS A 77 -3.10 -10.51 -2.96
CA HIS A 77 -2.25 -9.69 -3.83
C HIS A 77 -1.97 -8.27 -3.34
N ILE A 78 -2.47 -7.85 -2.17
CA ILE A 78 -2.33 -6.46 -1.70
C ILE A 78 -0.87 -6.07 -1.46
N LEU A 79 0.03 -7.02 -1.22
CA LEU A 79 1.46 -6.73 -1.04
C LEU A 79 2.15 -6.27 -2.32
N SER A 80 1.55 -6.50 -3.49
CA SER A 80 2.08 -6.03 -4.78
C SER A 80 2.21 -4.51 -4.90
N VAL A 81 1.47 -3.75 -4.09
CA VAL A 81 1.56 -2.28 -4.10
C VAL A 81 2.81 -1.77 -3.36
N ILE A 82 3.40 -2.57 -2.46
CA ILE A 82 4.48 -2.14 -1.56
C ILE A 82 5.73 -1.66 -2.30
N PRO A 83 6.26 -2.37 -3.32
CA PRO A 83 7.39 -1.89 -4.09
C PRO A 83 7.15 -0.47 -4.62
N GLU A 84 6.05 -0.25 -5.32
CA GLU A 84 5.70 1.06 -5.89
C GLU A 84 5.51 2.15 -4.84
N LEU A 85 5.00 1.82 -3.65
CA LEU A 85 4.88 2.78 -2.54
C LEU A 85 6.24 3.30 -2.08
N LEU A 86 7.26 2.43 -2.04
CA LEU A 86 8.62 2.82 -1.71
C LEU A 86 9.24 3.73 -2.78
N CYS A 87 8.68 3.73 -3.99
CA CYS A 87 9.10 4.54 -5.13
C CYS A 87 8.39 5.88 -5.23
N LEU A 88 7.55 6.30 -4.27
CA LEU A 88 6.80 7.56 -4.39
C LEU A 88 7.64 8.77 -3.91
N PRO A 89 8.32 9.52 -4.81
CA PRO A 89 9.27 10.56 -4.40
C PRO A 89 8.60 11.75 -3.72
N LEU A 90 7.31 11.94 -3.96
CA LEU A 90 6.53 13.07 -3.43
C LEU A 90 5.95 12.80 -2.03
N GLU A 91 6.09 11.59 -1.49
CA GLU A 91 5.38 11.15 -0.28
C GLU A 91 6.33 10.53 0.76
N PRO A 92 7.30 11.30 1.31
CA PRO A 92 8.32 10.77 2.21
C PRO A 92 7.74 10.15 3.49
N ASP A 93 6.69 10.74 4.06
CA ASP A 93 6.02 10.21 5.26
C ASP A 93 5.39 8.83 4.99
N LEU A 94 4.86 8.64 3.78
CA LEU A 94 4.27 7.38 3.35
C LEU A 94 5.36 6.32 3.11
N VAL A 95 6.50 6.72 2.54
CA VAL A 95 7.66 5.83 2.38
C VAL A 95 8.17 5.36 3.74
N GLU A 96 8.37 6.27 4.70
CA GLU A 96 8.79 5.93 6.07
C GLU A 96 7.78 5.00 6.75
N ARG A 97 6.48 5.31 6.63
CA ARG A 97 5.40 4.47 7.16
C ARG A 97 5.39 3.08 6.54
N THR A 98 5.65 2.98 5.24
CA THR A 98 5.71 1.71 4.50
C THR A 98 6.90 0.88 4.95
N LEU A 99 8.08 1.49 5.14
CA LEU A 99 9.26 0.82 5.69
C LEU A 99 8.99 0.27 7.10
N PHE A 100 8.34 1.05 7.96
CA PHE A 100 7.92 0.58 9.28
C PHE A 100 6.92 -0.59 9.21
N ALA A 101 5.99 -0.54 8.26
CA ALA A 101 5.04 -1.64 8.04
C ALA A 101 5.77 -2.93 7.62
N ILE A 102 6.77 -2.84 6.73
CA ILE A 102 7.60 -3.98 6.31
C ILE A 102 8.36 -4.55 7.51
N GLU A 103 9.02 -3.71 8.31
CA GLU A 103 9.74 -4.12 9.52
C GLU A 103 8.79 -4.88 10.48
N SER A 104 7.64 -4.29 10.78
CA SER A 104 6.64 -4.89 11.68
C SER A 104 6.12 -6.22 11.16
N LEU A 105 5.85 -6.31 9.86
CA LEU A 105 5.32 -7.51 9.21
C LEU A 105 6.33 -8.66 9.27
N VAL A 106 7.58 -8.40 8.91
CA VAL A 106 8.68 -9.38 8.94
C VAL A 106 8.95 -9.85 10.38
N ALA A 107 8.92 -8.93 11.35
CA ALA A 107 9.13 -9.27 12.76
C ALA A 107 8.01 -10.15 13.33
N LYS A 108 6.74 -9.88 12.96
CA LYS A 108 5.58 -10.68 13.42
C LYS A 108 5.46 -12.01 12.70
N LEU A 109 5.83 -12.07 11.42
CA LEU A 109 5.62 -13.22 10.52
C LEU A 109 6.93 -13.74 9.88
N PRO A 110 7.93 -14.16 10.67
CA PRO A 110 9.24 -14.55 10.12
C PRO A 110 9.16 -15.74 9.15
N THR A 111 8.19 -16.65 9.35
CA THR A 111 7.98 -17.81 8.46
C THR A 111 7.42 -17.41 7.08
N TYR A 112 6.82 -16.24 6.95
CA TYR A 112 6.21 -15.74 5.71
C TYR A 112 7.15 -14.84 4.92
N VAL A 113 8.37 -14.57 5.41
CA VAL A 113 9.37 -13.74 4.70
C VAL A 113 9.58 -14.16 3.24
N PRO A 114 9.66 -15.45 2.87
CA PRO A 114 9.77 -15.83 1.46
C PRO A 114 8.57 -15.42 0.60
N VAL A 115 7.36 -15.42 1.18
CA VAL A 115 6.14 -14.96 0.48
C VAL A 115 6.15 -13.44 0.35
N ILE A 116 6.54 -12.72 1.40
CA ILE A 116 6.68 -11.25 1.37
C ILE A 116 7.69 -10.85 0.29
N ASP A 117 8.84 -11.52 0.24
CA ASP A 117 9.89 -11.23 -0.73
C ASP A 117 9.56 -11.65 -2.17
N SER A 118 8.60 -12.57 -2.36
CA SER A 118 8.12 -12.92 -3.71
C SER A 118 7.47 -11.75 -4.47
N TYR A 119 7.13 -10.67 -3.76
CA TYR A 119 6.66 -9.39 -4.32
C TYR A 119 7.80 -8.39 -4.58
N GLU A 120 9.07 -8.81 -4.55
CA GLU A 120 10.25 -7.96 -4.78
C GLU A 120 10.41 -6.80 -3.77
N ILE A 121 9.82 -6.93 -2.58
CA ILE A 121 9.85 -5.89 -1.55
C ILE A 121 11.27 -5.59 -1.09
N PHE A 122 12.14 -6.59 -0.88
CA PHE A 122 13.52 -6.32 -0.45
C PHE A 122 14.37 -5.71 -1.57
N THR A 123 14.09 -6.05 -2.83
CA THR A 123 14.69 -5.39 -3.99
C THR A 123 14.31 -3.90 -4.01
N ALA A 124 13.03 -3.58 -3.79
CA ALA A 124 12.57 -2.19 -3.73
C ALA A 124 13.21 -1.41 -2.56
N VAL A 125 13.35 -2.03 -1.38
CA VAL A 125 14.08 -1.44 -0.24
C VAL A 125 15.54 -1.15 -0.60
N HIS A 126 16.20 -2.05 -1.34
CA HIS A 126 17.56 -1.83 -1.83
C HIS A 126 17.66 -0.60 -2.75
N HIS A 127 16.69 -0.41 -3.65
CA HIS A 127 16.66 0.75 -4.54
C HIS A 127 16.48 2.07 -3.80
N VAL A 128 15.69 2.10 -2.71
CA VAL A 128 15.54 3.31 -1.86
C VAL A 128 16.89 3.76 -1.30
N ILE A 129 17.76 2.81 -0.90
CA ILE A 129 19.10 3.12 -0.37
C ILE A 129 20.03 3.66 -1.45
N LEU A 130 19.99 3.06 -2.64
CA LEU A 130 20.88 3.42 -3.74
C LEU A 130 20.48 4.75 -4.40
N GLY A 131 19.22 5.18 -4.24
CA GLY A 131 18.69 6.34 -4.93
C GLY A 131 18.51 6.13 -6.44
N ASP A 132 18.54 4.88 -6.90
CA ASP A 132 18.55 4.48 -8.32
C ASP A 132 17.14 4.43 -8.94
N TYR A 133 16.17 5.18 -8.40
CA TYR A 133 14.88 5.33 -9.08
C TYR A 133 15.07 6.21 -10.31
N SER A 134 15.23 5.57 -11.47
CA SER A 134 15.22 6.25 -12.76
C SER A 134 13.86 6.94 -12.93
N ASP A 135 13.89 8.26 -13.13
CA ASP A 135 12.75 9.11 -13.51
C ASP A 135 12.00 8.62 -14.78
N ASP A 136 12.48 7.56 -15.45
CA ASP A 136 12.07 7.11 -16.78
C ASP A 136 10.73 6.34 -16.81
N ASP A 137 10.30 5.73 -15.70
CA ASP A 137 8.98 5.06 -15.64
C ASP A 137 7.82 6.04 -15.42
N THR A 138 8.12 7.29 -15.05
CA THR A 138 7.13 8.38 -14.96
C THR A 138 6.72 8.95 -16.33
N ILE A 139 7.45 8.63 -17.40
CA ILE A 139 7.25 9.22 -18.74
C ILE A 139 6.34 8.36 -19.65
N LYS A 140 5.96 7.15 -19.24
CA LYS A 140 5.02 6.33 -20.05
C LYS A 140 3.55 6.72 -19.93
N VAL A 141 3.18 7.57 -18.98
CA VAL A 141 1.78 8.05 -18.83
C VAL A 141 1.53 9.39 -19.56
N SER A 142 2.57 10.05 -20.07
CA SER A 142 2.46 11.35 -20.74
C SER A 142 2.57 11.31 -22.27
N ASN A 143 2.71 10.13 -22.88
CA ASN A 143 2.86 9.97 -24.35
C ASN A 143 1.79 9.07 -25.01
N GLU A 144 0.58 9.01 -24.44
CA GLU A 144 -0.62 8.61 -25.19
C GLU A 144 -1.70 9.69 -25.03
N ASN A 145 -1.53 10.78 -25.79
CA ASN A 145 -2.61 11.67 -26.27
C ASN A 145 -2.10 12.48 -27.47
#